data_AF-A0A2M8H2V0-F1
#
_entry.id   AF-A0A2M8H2V0-F1
#
_cell.length_a   1.000
_cell.length_b   1.000
_cell.length_c   1.000
_cell.angle_alpha   90.00
_cell.angle_beta   90.00
_cell.angle_gamma   90.00
#
_symmetry.space_group_name_H-M   'P 1'
#
loop_
_entity.id
_entity.type
_entity.pdbx_description
1 polymer ?
#
loop_
_entity_poly.entity_id
_entity_poly.type
_entity_poly.pdbx_seq_one_letter_code
_entity_poly.pdbx_strand_id
1 'polypeptide(L)'
;MKWLLLILACFSALSARADLNLKGDLTQFDYPFLLGDWYLFNPQPQQSDEDFLTIRLSLSSDYNFNIQVEKKDYSVDYWQGIYSVGIDTLILGVDSTIPQYYQYRSSHNRLMLNGITFIKGLPNAIAGAWTSRNIKGDDIMASNVNQMDLILQPDFVFLFMAQSGDGTFVTHEGIYYMEGDHLVLMYEEGEQDSRYSLNQDTLTLESVNFDMYAELARVK
;
A
#
# COMPACT_ATOMS: atom_id res chain seq x y z
N MET A 1 38.98 51.00 33.27
CA MET A 1 37.90 50.47 34.15
C MET A 1 37.04 49.57 33.27
N LYS A 2 37.23 48.25 33.40
CA LYS A 2 36.36 47.29 34.10
C LYS A 2 35.16 46.83 33.24
N TRP A 3 35.35 45.63 32.68
CA TRP A 3 34.42 44.52 32.40
C TRP A 3 32.90 44.72 32.49
N LEU A 4 32.22 44.14 31.49
CA LEU A 4 31.09 43.17 31.57
C LEU A 4 30.85 42.67 30.11
N LEU A 5 31.31 41.50 29.65
CA LEU A 5 30.88 40.10 29.88
C LEU A 5 29.36 39.84 29.73
N LEU A 6 29.06 38.91 28.81
CA LEU A 6 27.87 38.04 28.68
C LEU A 6 26.57 38.73 28.20
N ILE A 7 25.76 38.21 27.28
CA ILE A 7 25.38 36.81 27.02
C ILE A 7 25.10 36.59 25.53
N LEU A 8 25.79 35.59 24.98
CA LEU A 8 25.49 34.89 23.75
C LEU A 8 24.24 34.03 24.00
N ALA A 9 23.05 34.53 23.66
CA ALA A 9 21.83 33.73 23.64
C ALA A 9 21.70 33.13 22.23
N CYS A 10 22.32 31.97 22.05
CA CYS A 10 21.97 31.04 20.99
C CYS A 10 20.48 30.71 21.13
N PHE A 11 19.62 31.40 20.38
CA PHE A 11 18.34 30.83 19.99
C PHE A 11 18.64 29.70 19.00
N SER A 12 19.12 28.57 19.51
CA SER A 12 18.82 27.29 18.90
C SER A 12 17.31 27.17 19.02
N ALA A 13 16.60 27.53 17.95
CA ALA A 13 15.28 26.99 17.73
C ALA A 13 15.45 25.47 17.79
N LEU A 14 15.09 24.87 18.93
CA LEU A 14 14.69 23.48 18.94
C LEU A 14 13.51 23.44 17.98
N SER A 15 13.78 23.12 16.72
CA SER A 15 12.82 22.38 15.94
C SER A 15 12.62 21.09 16.72
N ALA A 16 11.60 21.08 17.57
CA ALA A 16 10.95 19.84 17.95
C ALA A 16 10.44 19.27 16.62
N ARG A 17 11.28 18.47 15.94
CA ARG A 17 10.78 17.43 15.08
C ARG A 17 10.01 16.55 16.05
N ALA A 18 8.70 16.71 16.06
CA ALA A 18 7.86 15.64 16.53
C ALA A 18 8.26 14.46 15.65
N ASP A 19 9.06 13.53 16.20
CA ASP A 19 9.09 12.17 15.73
C ASP A 19 7.69 11.61 16.00
N LEU A 20 6.75 12.02 15.16
CA LEU A 20 5.59 11.22 14.88
C LEU A 20 6.17 9.97 14.21
N ASN A 21 6.42 8.93 15.01
CA ASN A 21 6.58 7.58 14.51
C ASN A 21 5.24 7.18 13.88
N LEU A 22 4.95 7.72 12.69
CA LEU A 22 3.87 7.36 11.77
C LEU A 22 4.26 6.13 10.93
N LYS A 23 5.25 5.35 11.40
CA LYS A 23 5.60 4.09 10.75
C LYS A 23 4.48 3.09 10.99
N GLY A 24 3.66 2.88 9.97
CA GLY A 24 2.78 1.71 9.87
C GLY A 24 1.29 1.95 10.10
N ASP A 25 0.81 3.19 10.14
CA ASP A 25 -0.62 3.47 9.98
C ASP A 25 -0.90 3.86 8.52
N LEU A 26 -1.32 2.87 7.73
CA LEU A 26 -1.61 3.04 6.31
C LEU A 26 -2.78 3.99 6.03
N THR A 27 -3.71 4.08 6.99
CA THR A 27 -4.92 4.93 6.87
C THR A 27 -4.59 6.42 6.81
N GLN A 28 -3.43 6.81 7.35
CA GLN A 28 -2.96 8.20 7.35
C GLN A 28 -2.09 8.54 6.14
N PHE A 29 -1.85 7.59 5.23
CA PHE A 29 -1.04 7.85 4.06
C PHE A 29 -1.86 8.56 2.97
N ASP A 30 -1.48 9.79 2.63
CA ASP A 30 -2.24 10.68 1.72
C ASP A 30 -2.40 10.14 0.28
N TYR A 31 -1.58 9.17 -0.13
CA TYR A 31 -1.50 8.69 -1.52
C TYR A 31 -1.58 7.16 -1.63
N PRO A 32 -2.57 6.48 -1.03
CA PRO A 32 -2.59 5.01 -0.84
C PRO A 32 -2.49 4.25 -2.17
N PHE A 33 -2.98 4.84 -3.25
CA PHE A 33 -2.91 4.22 -4.57
C PHE A 33 -1.50 4.11 -5.14
N LEU A 34 -0.51 4.88 -4.64
CA LEU A 34 0.89 4.76 -5.04
C LEU A 34 1.63 3.59 -4.40
N LEU A 35 1.15 3.07 -3.27
CA LEU A 35 1.86 2.04 -2.50
C LEU A 35 1.91 0.71 -3.26
N GLY A 36 3.04 0.00 -3.14
CA GLY A 36 3.23 -1.35 -3.68
C GLY A 36 4.23 -1.40 -4.84
N ASP A 37 4.23 -2.55 -5.52
CA ASP A 37 5.11 -2.81 -6.66
C ASP A 37 4.43 -2.43 -7.98
N TRP A 38 5.19 -1.77 -8.85
CA TRP A 38 4.76 -1.30 -10.17
C TRP A 38 5.67 -1.86 -11.24
N TYR A 39 5.09 -2.47 -12.26
CA TYR A 39 5.84 -3.17 -13.30
C TYR A 39 5.64 -2.53 -14.67
N LEU A 40 6.75 -2.32 -15.36
CA LEU A 40 6.81 -2.04 -16.79
C LEU A 40 7.47 -3.24 -17.47
N PHE A 41 6.77 -3.82 -18.44
CA PHE A 41 7.27 -4.93 -19.25
C PHE A 41 7.70 -4.43 -20.61
N ASN A 42 8.85 -4.87 -21.10
CA ASN A 42 9.19 -4.66 -22.49
C ASN A 42 8.26 -5.55 -23.35
N PRO A 43 7.41 -4.98 -24.22
CA PRO A 43 6.47 -5.78 -25.00
C PRO A 43 7.17 -6.60 -26.10
N GLN A 44 8.39 -6.21 -26.50
CA GLN A 44 9.14 -6.84 -27.59
C GLN A 44 10.64 -6.89 -27.26
N PRO A 45 11.05 -7.62 -26.20
CA PRO A 45 12.42 -7.56 -25.69
C PRO A 45 13.47 -8.04 -26.70
N GLN A 46 13.11 -8.91 -27.65
CA GLN A 46 14.03 -9.39 -28.68
C GLN A 46 14.19 -8.41 -29.85
N GLN A 47 13.30 -7.43 -30.00
CA GLN A 47 13.27 -6.51 -31.15
C GLN A 47 13.58 -5.06 -30.75
N SER A 48 13.31 -4.67 -29.50
CA SER A 48 13.58 -3.33 -28.98
C SER A 48 15.08 -3.08 -28.81
N ASP A 49 15.54 -1.87 -29.08
CA ASP A 49 16.91 -1.42 -28.77
C ASP A 49 17.11 -1.18 -27.25
N GLU A 50 16.03 -1.08 -26.49
CA GLU A 50 16.07 -0.89 -25.04
C GLU A 50 16.56 -2.16 -24.34
N ASP A 51 17.56 -2.06 -23.47
CA ASP A 51 18.17 -3.19 -22.77
C ASP A 51 17.49 -3.49 -21.43
N PHE A 52 16.20 -3.85 -21.48
CA PHE A 52 15.49 -4.39 -20.32
C PHE A 52 14.41 -5.40 -20.72
N LEU A 53 14.14 -6.33 -19.80
CA LEU A 53 13.00 -7.24 -19.79
C LEU A 53 11.86 -6.64 -18.96
N THR A 54 12.17 -6.25 -17.73
CA THR A 54 11.23 -5.62 -16.80
C THR A 54 11.87 -4.50 -15.99
N ILE A 55 11.05 -3.52 -15.63
CA ILE A 55 11.37 -2.52 -14.62
C ILE A 55 10.33 -2.66 -13.50
N ARG A 56 10.80 -2.85 -12.27
CA ARG A 56 9.99 -2.82 -11.06
C ARG A 56 10.30 -1.56 -10.26
N LEU A 57 9.29 -0.75 -9.99
CA LEU A 57 9.33 0.35 -9.03
C LEU A 57 8.49 -0.03 -7.80
N SER A 58 9.09 -0.05 -6.62
CA SER A 58 8.41 -0.26 -5.35
C SER A 58 8.32 1.08 -4.60
N LEU A 59 7.15 1.41 -4.07
CA LEU A 59 6.91 2.59 -3.21
C LEU A 59 6.26 2.13 -1.90
N SER A 60 6.84 2.52 -0.77
CA SER A 60 6.34 2.17 0.57
C SER A 60 5.86 3.38 1.36
N SER A 61 4.96 3.15 2.33
CA SER A 61 4.33 4.17 3.17
C SER A 61 5.32 4.94 4.04
N ASP A 62 6.53 4.39 4.27
CA ASP A 62 7.63 5.07 4.94
C ASP A 62 8.52 5.90 4.00
N TYR A 63 8.01 6.22 2.81
CA TYR A 63 8.62 7.07 1.78
C TYR A 63 9.92 6.52 1.20
N ASN A 64 10.16 5.21 1.28
CA ASN A 64 11.25 4.55 0.57
C ASN A 64 10.81 4.10 -0.82
N PHE A 65 11.72 4.20 -1.79
CA PHE A 65 11.55 3.59 -3.10
C PHE A 65 12.67 2.60 -3.40
N ASN A 66 12.37 1.64 -4.25
CA ASN A 66 13.33 0.74 -4.87
C ASN A 66 13.01 0.61 -6.37
N ILE A 67 14.03 0.64 -7.23
CA ILE A 67 13.93 0.36 -8.66
C ILE A 67 14.82 -0.85 -8.97
N GLN A 68 14.25 -1.83 -9.65
CA GLN A 68 14.98 -2.94 -10.23
C GLN A 68 14.76 -2.97 -11.73
N VAL A 69 15.85 -3.04 -12.49
CA VAL A 69 15.81 -3.21 -13.95
C VAL A 69 16.44 -4.55 -14.26
N GLU A 70 15.63 -5.50 -14.69
CA GLU A 70 16.11 -6.77 -15.22
C GLU A 70 16.49 -6.58 -16.69
N LYS A 71 17.76 -6.78 -17.02
CA LYS A 71 18.30 -6.63 -18.37
C LYS A 71 18.11 -7.89 -19.21
N LYS A 72 18.37 -7.80 -20.52
CA LYS A 72 18.23 -8.96 -21.43
C LYS A 72 19.23 -10.06 -21.18
N ASP A 73 20.37 -9.73 -20.57
CA ASP A 73 21.37 -10.70 -20.11
C ASP A 73 21.06 -11.29 -18.72
N TYR A 74 19.87 -10.99 -18.18
CA TYR A 74 19.39 -11.39 -16.84
C TYR A 74 20.19 -10.80 -15.67
N SER A 75 21.07 -9.83 -15.92
CA SER A 75 21.62 -9.01 -14.85
C SER A 75 20.56 -8.03 -14.32
N VAL A 76 20.71 -7.62 -13.07
CA VAL A 76 19.76 -6.72 -12.39
C VAL A 76 20.51 -5.49 -11.89
N ASP A 77 20.09 -4.33 -12.37
CA ASP A 77 20.49 -3.06 -11.77
C ASP A 77 19.52 -2.68 -10.65
N TYR A 78 20.03 -2.04 -9.60
CA TYR A 78 19.29 -1.71 -8.38
C TYR A 78 19.53 -0.27 -7.96
N TRP A 79 18.45 0.45 -7.65
CA TRP A 79 18.49 1.78 -7.04
C TRP A 79 17.50 1.86 -5.89
N GLN A 80 17.86 2.55 -4.82
CA GLN A 80 16.97 2.79 -3.69
C GLN A 80 17.19 4.20 -3.14
N GLY A 81 16.20 4.70 -2.40
CA GLY A 81 16.32 5.95 -1.68
C GLY A 81 14.99 6.41 -1.13
N ILE A 82 14.92 7.70 -0.80
CA ILE A 82 13.72 8.36 -0.31
C ILE A 82 12.99 9.03 -1.47
N TYR A 83 11.67 8.95 -1.49
CA TYR A 83 10.82 9.70 -2.40
C TYR A 83 10.00 10.76 -1.69
N SER A 84 9.54 11.75 -2.46
CA SER A 84 8.54 12.72 -2.03
C SER A 84 7.44 12.78 -3.08
N VAL A 85 6.22 13.00 -2.63
CA VAL A 85 5.02 13.05 -3.47
C VAL A 85 4.28 14.35 -3.19
N GLY A 86 3.91 15.04 -4.27
CA GLY A 86 2.96 16.14 -4.28
C GLY A 86 1.69 15.76 -5.02
N ILE A 87 0.84 16.72 -5.37
CA ILE A 87 -0.46 16.47 -6.02
C ILE A 87 -0.32 15.74 -7.37
N ASP A 88 0.69 16.09 -8.17
CA ASP A 88 0.91 15.55 -9.52
C ASP A 88 2.38 15.27 -9.83
N THR A 89 3.24 15.37 -8.82
CA THR A 89 4.70 15.25 -8.95
C THR A 89 5.23 14.19 -7.99
N LEU A 90 6.01 13.24 -8.53
CA LEU A 90 6.77 12.25 -7.77
C LEU A 90 8.26 12.58 -7.90
N ILE A 91 8.96 12.70 -6.79
CA ILE A 91 10.39 13.00 -6.73
C ILE A 91 11.09 11.78 -6.15
N LEU A 92 11.97 11.14 -6.92
CA LEU A 92 12.79 10.03 -6.45
C LEU A 92 14.20 10.52 -6.10
N GLY A 93 14.72 10.08 -4.95
CA GLY A 93 16.07 10.40 -4.50
C GLY A 93 16.18 11.84 -4.00
N VAL A 94 15.24 12.25 -3.13
CA VAL A 94 15.15 13.63 -2.60
C VAL A 94 16.48 14.10 -1.98
N ASP A 95 17.18 13.20 -1.30
CA ASP A 95 18.47 13.48 -0.65
C ASP A 95 19.70 13.22 -1.55
N SER A 96 19.48 12.87 -2.83
CA SER A 96 20.56 12.65 -3.79
C SER A 96 21.07 13.95 -4.40
N THR A 97 22.25 13.91 -5.02
CA THR A 97 22.79 15.05 -5.77
C THR A 97 22.04 15.33 -7.07
N ILE A 98 21.24 14.37 -7.55
CA ILE A 98 20.50 14.45 -8.82
C ILE A 98 19.09 13.84 -8.63
N PRO A 99 18.20 14.51 -7.86
CA PRO A 99 16.83 14.05 -7.69
C PRO A 99 16.10 13.97 -9.02
N GLN A 100 15.29 12.92 -9.19
CA GLN A 100 14.52 12.67 -10.41
C GLN A 100 13.08 13.11 -10.23
N TYR A 101 12.58 13.97 -11.13
CA TYR A 101 11.24 14.53 -11.08
C TYR A 101 10.36 13.89 -12.16
N TYR A 102 9.19 13.40 -11.74
CA TYR A 102 8.20 12.80 -12.62
C TYR A 102 6.86 13.49 -12.45
N GLN A 103 6.23 13.89 -13.54
CA GLN A 103 4.79 14.12 -13.55
C GLN A 103 4.12 12.76 -13.48
N TYR A 104 3.16 12.59 -12.56
CA TYR A 104 2.47 11.32 -12.39
C TYR A 104 0.94 11.44 -12.43
N ARG A 105 0.30 10.31 -12.76
CA ARG A 105 -1.12 10.06 -12.52
C ARG A 105 -1.27 8.61 -12.07
N SER A 106 -2.12 8.35 -11.08
CA SER A 106 -2.34 7.01 -10.55
C SER A 106 -3.83 6.66 -10.49
N SER A 107 -4.13 5.38 -10.71
CA SER A 107 -5.37 4.71 -10.31
C SER A 107 -5.02 3.57 -9.35
N HIS A 108 -6.01 2.80 -8.93
CA HIS A 108 -5.81 1.62 -8.07
C HIS A 108 -4.89 0.54 -8.68
N ASN A 109 -4.73 0.50 -10.01
CA ASN A 109 -3.94 -0.53 -10.72
C ASN A 109 -2.98 0.01 -11.79
N ARG A 110 -2.93 1.32 -12.03
CA ARG A 110 -2.04 1.95 -13.02
C ARG A 110 -1.30 3.14 -12.44
N LEU A 111 -0.02 3.24 -12.75
CA LEU A 111 0.83 4.39 -12.43
C LEU A 111 1.46 4.89 -13.73
N MET A 112 1.12 6.11 -14.13
CA MET A 112 1.74 6.77 -15.28
C MET A 112 2.81 7.74 -14.79
N LEU A 113 4.05 7.60 -15.26
CA LEU A 113 5.18 8.49 -14.98
C LEU A 113 5.69 9.08 -16.30
N ASN A 114 5.61 10.40 -16.48
CA ASN A 114 6.02 11.09 -17.71
C ASN A 114 5.49 10.43 -19.01
N GLY A 115 4.26 9.89 -18.98
CA GLY A 115 3.62 9.20 -20.11
C GLY A 115 3.88 7.70 -20.20
N ILE A 116 4.81 7.14 -19.41
CA ILE A 116 5.07 5.70 -19.34
C ILE A 116 4.14 5.08 -18.32
N THR A 117 3.41 4.01 -18.69
CA THR A 117 2.43 3.36 -17.80
C THR A 117 2.99 2.08 -17.20
N PHE A 118 3.02 2.03 -15.88
CA PHE A 118 3.28 0.85 -15.07
C PHE A 118 1.97 0.22 -14.61
N ILE A 119 1.99 -1.09 -14.39
CA ILE A 119 0.87 -1.89 -13.87
C ILE A 119 1.19 -2.31 -12.44
N LYS A 120 0.21 -2.19 -11.54
CA LYS A 120 0.37 -2.61 -10.14
C LYS A 120 0.50 -4.12 -10.07
N GLY A 121 1.54 -4.60 -9.39
CA GLY A 121 1.74 -6.02 -9.14
C GLY A 121 0.91 -6.48 -7.96
N LEU A 122 0.13 -7.54 -8.17
CA LEU A 122 -0.62 -8.20 -7.11
C LEU A 122 0.05 -9.53 -6.76
N PRO A 123 0.24 -9.83 -5.46
CA PRO A 123 0.46 -11.19 -5.01
C PRO A 123 -0.74 -12.07 -5.41
N ASN A 124 -0.60 -12.84 -6.51
CA ASN A 124 -1.68 -13.65 -7.09
C ASN A 124 -2.38 -14.58 -6.10
N ALA A 125 -1.72 -14.91 -4.97
CA ALA A 125 -2.27 -15.80 -3.98
C ALA A 125 -3.45 -15.21 -3.21
N ILE A 126 -3.57 -13.88 -3.05
CA ILE A 126 -4.66 -13.30 -2.23
C ILE A 126 -5.96 -13.06 -3.02
N ALA A 127 -5.86 -12.83 -4.33
CA ALA A 127 -7.02 -12.66 -5.20
C ALA A 127 -7.91 -13.91 -5.16
N GLY A 128 -9.22 -13.70 -5.17
CA GLY A 128 -10.21 -14.77 -5.15
C GLY A 128 -11.45 -14.42 -4.34
N ALA A 129 -12.38 -15.38 -4.31
CA ALA A 129 -13.54 -15.33 -3.44
C ALA A 129 -13.27 -16.12 -2.15
N TRP A 130 -13.67 -15.53 -1.03
CA TRP A 130 -13.41 -15.99 0.32
C TRP A 130 -14.71 -15.99 1.10
N THR A 131 -14.95 -17.02 1.90
CA THR A 131 -16.15 -17.16 2.74
C THR A 131 -15.78 -17.57 4.16
N SER A 132 -16.43 -16.99 5.15
CA SER A 132 -16.11 -17.22 6.55
C SER A 132 -16.33 -18.67 6.98
N ARG A 133 -15.32 -19.25 7.63
CA ARG A 133 -15.47 -20.48 8.43
C ARG A 133 -15.71 -20.17 9.90
N ASN A 134 -15.08 -19.11 10.39
CA ASN A 134 -15.07 -18.74 11.78
C ASN A 134 -14.90 -17.23 11.89
N ILE A 135 -15.77 -16.58 12.64
CA ILE A 135 -15.72 -15.15 12.91
C ILE A 135 -15.85 -14.97 14.43
N LYS A 136 -15.02 -14.10 15.01
CA LYS A 136 -14.95 -13.86 16.45
C LYS A 136 -14.71 -12.36 16.72
N GLY A 137 -14.98 -11.98 17.96
CA GLY A 137 -14.76 -10.62 18.47
C GLY A 137 -16.05 -9.98 18.98
N ASP A 138 -15.92 -9.11 19.97
CA ASP A 138 -17.06 -8.51 20.67
C ASP A 138 -17.94 -7.68 19.71
N ASP A 139 -17.34 -7.01 18.73
CA ASP A 139 -18.04 -6.20 17.72
C ASP A 139 -18.89 -7.09 16.78
N ILE A 140 -18.36 -8.26 16.39
CA ILE A 140 -19.08 -9.24 15.57
C ILE A 140 -20.28 -9.82 16.32
N MET A 141 -20.12 -10.08 17.62
CA MET A 141 -21.20 -10.58 18.47
C MET A 141 -22.28 -9.53 18.68
N ALA A 142 -21.91 -8.27 18.86
CA ALA A 142 -22.84 -7.16 19.00
C ALA A 142 -23.69 -6.95 17.72
N SER A 143 -23.10 -7.17 16.55
CA SER A 143 -23.78 -7.07 15.24
C SER A 143 -24.47 -8.35 14.78
N ASN A 144 -24.39 -9.45 15.55
CA ASN A 144 -25.01 -10.75 15.22
C ASN A 144 -24.64 -11.26 13.81
N VAL A 145 -23.42 -11.00 13.36
CA VAL A 145 -22.93 -11.45 12.03
C VAL A 145 -22.67 -12.95 12.08
N ASN A 146 -23.27 -13.70 11.15
CA ASN A 146 -23.14 -15.17 11.08
C ASN A 146 -22.40 -15.66 9.83
N GLN A 147 -22.30 -14.84 8.79
CA GLN A 147 -21.53 -15.13 7.58
C GLN A 147 -20.87 -13.85 7.04
N MET A 148 -19.65 -13.99 6.55
CA MET A 148 -18.87 -12.94 5.90
C MET A 148 -18.25 -13.49 4.61
N ASP A 149 -18.48 -12.80 3.51
CA ASP A 149 -17.90 -13.12 2.21
C ASP A 149 -17.04 -11.93 1.73
N LEU A 150 -15.87 -12.24 1.18
CA LEU A 150 -14.92 -11.26 0.66
C LEU A 150 -14.45 -11.70 -0.72
N ILE A 151 -14.60 -10.83 -1.72
CA ILE A 151 -14.06 -11.03 -3.06
C ILE A 151 -12.95 -10.00 -3.26
N LEU A 152 -11.73 -10.46 -3.52
CA LEU A 152 -10.58 -9.63 -3.88
C LEU A 152 -10.25 -9.85 -5.35
N GLN A 153 -10.46 -8.84 -6.19
CA GLN A 153 -10.18 -8.93 -7.62
C GLN A 153 -8.72 -8.64 -7.93
N PRO A 154 -8.15 -9.22 -9.01
CA PRO A 154 -6.77 -8.97 -9.42
C PRO A 154 -6.42 -7.50 -9.73
N ASP A 155 -7.44 -6.69 -9.99
CA ASP A 155 -7.33 -5.27 -10.30
C ASP A 155 -7.56 -4.37 -9.08
N PHE A 156 -7.42 -4.90 -7.86
CA PHE A 156 -7.52 -4.13 -6.60
C PHE A 156 -8.92 -3.65 -6.25
N VAL A 157 -9.97 -4.17 -6.89
CA VAL A 157 -11.36 -3.95 -6.48
C VAL A 157 -11.81 -5.04 -5.50
N PHE A 158 -12.61 -4.70 -4.49
CA PHE A 158 -13.21 -5.68 -3.59
C PHE A 158 -14.73 -5.59 -3.51
N LEU A 159 -15.34 -6.70 -3.11
CA LEU A 159 -16.71 -6.79 -2.62
C LEU A 159 -16.69 -7.49 -1.26
N PHE A 160 -17.27 -6.86 -0.25
CA PHE A 160 -17.43 -7.41 1.08
C PHE A 160 -18.92 -7.52 1.39
N MET A 161 -19.35 -8.67 1.90
CA MET A 161 -20.73 -8.92 2.31
C MET A 161 -20.75 -9.53 3.70
N ALA A 162 -21.56 -8.98 4.60
CA ALA A 162 -21.81 -9.53 5.91
C ALA A 162 -23.30 -9.81 6.07
N GLN A 163 -23.64 -11.02 6.48
CA GLN A 163 -25.00 -11.43 6.80
C GLN A 163 -25.17 -11.51 8.31
N SER A 164 -26.27 -10.94 8.79
CA SER A 164 -26.72 -11.02 10.18
C SER A 164 -27.67 -12.19 10.39
N GLY A 165 -27.80 -12.68 11.63
CA GLY A 165 -28.66 -13.82 11.98
C GLY A 165 -30.15 -13.62 11.71
N ASP A 166 -30.60 -12.38 11.52
CA ASP A 166 -31.96 -12.02 11.12
C ASP A 166 -32.19 -12.02 9.59
N GLY A 167 -31.14 -12.28 8.80
CA GLY A 167 -31.17 -12.26 7.35
C GLY A 167 -30.85 -10.91 6.72
N THR A 168 -30.46 -9.89 7.50
CA THR A 168 -30.02 -8.60 6.99
C THR A 168 -28.62 -8.72 6.38
N PHE A 169 -28.40 -8.05 5.24
CA PHE A 169 -27.10 -8.00 4.57
C PHE A 169 -26.54 -6.57 4.61
N VAL A 170 -25.24 -6.47 4.86
CA VAL A 170 -24.45 -5.27 4.61
C VAL A 170 -23.48 -5.59 3.50
N THR A 171 -23.36 -4.69 2.53
CA THR A 171 -22.45 -4.83 1.40
C THR A 171 -21.59 -3.58 1.29
N HIS A 172 -20.28 -3.76 1.18
CA HIS A 172 -19.34 -2.71 0.84
C HIS A 172 -18.58 -3.08 -0.43
N GLU A 173 -18.39 -2.11 -1.31
CA GLU A 173 -17.54 -2.24 -2.48
C GLU A 173 -16.55 -1.08 -2.53
N GLY A 174 -15.38 -1.33 -3.11
CA GLY A 174 -14.35 -0.32 -3.15
C GLY A 174 -13.03 -0.83 -3.66
N ILE A 175 -11.95 -0.19 -3.24
CA ILE A 175 -10.59 -0.52 -3.64
C ILE A 175 -9.83 -1.03 -2.41
N TYR A 176 -8.99 -2.02 -2.60
CA TYR A 176 -8.07 -2.47 -1.56
C TYR A 176 -6.62 -2.18 -1.92
N TYR A 177 -5.79 -1.99 -0.91
CA TYR A 177 -4.35 -1.90 -1.06
C TYR A 177 -3.67 -2.63 0.09
N MET A 178 -2.39 -2.97 -0.10
CA MET A 178 -1.64 -3.81 0.83
C MET A 178 -0.22 -3.30 0.98
N GLU A 179 0.32 -3.45 2.19
CA GLU A 179 1.74 -3.29 2.46
C GLU A 179 2.14 -4.23 3.59
N GLY A 180 3.16 -5.07 3.34
CA GLY A 180 3.52 -6.14 4.27
C GLY A 180 2.35 -7.09 4.49
N ASP A 181 1.95 -7.23 5.76
CA ASP A 181 0.81 -8.03 6.23
C ASP A 181 -0.44 -7.18 6.46
N HIS A 182 -0.48 -5.91 6.05
CA HIS A 182 -1.72 -5.13 6.08
C HIS A 182 -2.52 -5.29 4.80
N LEU A 183 -3.83 -5.38 4.97
CA LEU A 183 -4.84 -5.27 3.93
C LEU A 183 -5.80 -4.17 4.35
N VAL A 184 -5.84 -3.08 3.57
CA VAL A 184 -6.78 -1.99 3.79
C VAL A 184 -7.87 -2.03 2.72
N LEU A 185 -9.12 -2.04 3.17
CA LEU A 185 -10.30 -1.92 2.32
C LEU A 185 -10.82 -0.48 2.40
N MET A 186 -10.85 0.24 1.29
CA MET A 186 -11.32 1.62 1.19
C MET A 186 -12.61 1.69 0.36
N TYR A 187 -13.66 2.25 0.94
CA TYR A 187 -15.01 2.35 0.36
C TYR A 187 -15.64 3.71 0.69
N GLU A 188 -16.84 4.00 0.18
CA GLU A 188 -17.45 5.33 0.25
C GLU A 188 -17.63 5.83 1.70
N GLU A 189 -18.02 4.95 2.62
CA GLU A 189 -18.29 5.30 4.01
C GLU A 189 -17.06 5.25 4.94
N GLY A 190 -15.88 4.84 4.44
CA GLY A 190 -14.66 4.81 5.24
C GLY A 190 -13.64 3.77 4.79
N GLU A 191 -12.80 3.36 5.74
CA GLU A 191 -11.75 2.38 5.51
C GLU A 191 -11.65 1.37 6.65
N GLN A 192 -11.19 0.17 6.32
CA GLN A 192 -10.94 -0.91 7.27
C GLN A 192 -9.52 -1.45 7.08
N ASP A 193 -8.67 -1.27 8.10
CA ASP A 193 -7.34 -1.87 8.18
C ASP A 193 -7.39 -3.21 8.94
N SER A 194 -6.77 -4.23 8.35
CA SER A 194 -6.62 -5.56 8.94
C SER A 194 -5.22 -6.11 8.69
N ARG A 195 -4.68 -6.81 9.69
CA ARG A 195 -3.56 -7.73 9.49
C ARG A 195 -4.10 -8.97 8.79
N TYR A 196 -3.44 -9.41 7.72
CA TYR A 196 -3.79 -10.62 7.00
C TYR A 196 -2.67 -11.66 7.04
N SER A 197 -3.06 -12.93 7.06
CA SER A 197 -2.16 -14.03 6.75
C SER A 197 -2.82 -14.99 5.77
N LEU A 198 -2.02 -15.54 4.86
CA LEU A 198 -2.49 -16.38 3.78
C LEU A 198 -1.78 -17.71 3.79
N ASN A 199 -2.54 -18.79 3.99
CA ASN A 199 -2.06 -20.16 3.88
C ASN A 199 -2.94 -20.95 2.91
N GLN A 200 -2.52 -20.99 1.64
CA GLN A 200 -3.21 -21.65 0.52
C GLN A 200 -4.66 -21.17 0.35
N ASP A 201 -5.61 -21.97 0.84
CA ASP A 201 -7.06 -21.76 0.75
C ASP A 201 -7.64 -21.19 2.06
N THR A 202 -6.77 -20.68 2.95
CA THR A 202 -7.17 -20.04 4.22
C THR A 202 -6.59 -18.64 4.29
N LEU A 203 -7.46 -17.63 4.39
CA LEU A 203 -7.15 -16.22 4.61
C LEU A 203 -7.63 -15.85 6.01
N THR A 204 -6.73 -15.39 6.86
CA THR A 204 -7.08 -14.87 8.19
C THR A 204 -6.99 -13.35 8.16
N LEU A 205 -7.99 -12.68 8.70
CA LEU A 205 -8.05 -11.22 8.88
C LEU A 205 -8.23 -10.90 10.37
N GLU A 206 -7.41 -10.01 10.89
CA GLU A 206 -7.49 -9.47 12.24
C GLU A 206 -7.53 -7.94 12.14
N SER A 207 -8.63 -7.32 12.57
CA SER A 207 -8.78 -5.86 12.43
C SER A 207 -7.82 -5.13 13.36
N VAL A 208 -7.25 -4.02 12.87
CA VAL A 208 -6.35 -3.17 13.66
C VAL A 208 -7.14 -2.29 14.63
N ASN A 209 -8.35 -1.86 14.24
CA ASN A 209 -9.14 -0.85 14.96
C ASN A 209 -10.37 -1.41 15.70
N PHE A 210 -10.75 -2.65 15.43
CA PHE A 210 -11.94 -3.30 15.97
C PHE A 210 -11.58 -4.66 16.57
N ASP A 211 -12.36 -5.13 17.55
CA ASP A 211 -12.22 -6.50 18.03
C ASP A 211 -12.91 -7.44 17.04
N MET A 212 -12.20 -7.74 15.96
CA MET A 212 -12.69 -8.58 14.86
C MET A 212 -11.58 -9.51 14.36
N TYR A 213 -11.91 -10.81 14.37
CA TYR A 213 -11.12 -11.86 13.77
C TYR A 213 -11.98 -12.67 12.81
N ALA A 214 -11.50 -12.91 11.59
CA ALA A 214 -12.15 -13.75 10.60
C ALA A 214 -11.16 -14.76 10.00
N GLU A 215 -11.54 -16.04 10.00
CA GLU A 215 -10.90 -17.09 9.22
C GLU A 215 -11.79 -17.40 8.02
N LEU A 216 -11.27 -17.16 6.81
CA LEU A 216 -11.98 -17.29 5.55
C LEU A 216 -11.39 -18.45 4.74
N ALA A 217 -12.26 -19.21 4.10
CA ALA A 217 -11.94 -20.26 3.15
C ALA A 217 -12.03 -19.75 1.72
N ARG A 218 -11.09 -20.14 0.87
CA ARG A 218 -11.21 -19.91 -0.57
C ARG A 218 -12.39 -20.70 -1.14
N VAL A 219 -13.23 -20.01 -1.91
CA VAL A 219 -14.29 -20.61 -2.72
C VAL A 219 -13.69 -21.19 -4.00
N LYS A 220 -14.03 -22.43 -4.33
CA LYS A 220 -13.51 -23.17 -5.49
C LYS A 220 -14.47 -23.15 -6.67
#